data_AF-A0A1Q5T0D5-F1
#
_entry.id   AF-A0A1Q5T0D5-F1
#
_cell.length_a   1.000
_cell.length_b   1.000
_cell.length_c   1.000
_cell.angle_alpha   90.00
_cell.angle_beta   90.00
_cell.angle_gamma   90.00
#
_symmetry.space_group_name_H-M   'P 1'
#
loop_
_entity.id
_entity.type
_entity.pdbx_description
1 polymer ?
#
loop_
_entity_poly.entity_id
_entity_poly.type
_entity_poly.pdbx_seq_one_letter_code
_entity_poly.pdbx_strand_id
1 'polypeptide(L)'
;MNDLKHLTTNWAAAILALGLIVLPSLYSWINVEASIDPYAHTDDLPVGVVNEDRGAELAGHRLHAGDEIVKALKNNHQFAC
;
A
#
# COMPACT_ATOMS: atom_id res chain seq x y z
N MET A 1 -21.11 3.23 40.37
CA MET A 1 -21.52 4.65 40.19
C MET A 1 -20.59 5.65 40.89
N ASN A 2 -19.88 5.28 41.97
CA ASN A 2 -18.96 6.18 42.66
C ASN A 2 -17.67 6.45 41.87
N ASP A 3 -17.11 5.45 41.18
CA ASP A 3 -15.91 5.62 40.35
C ASP A 3 -16.04 6.71 39.28
N LEU A 4 -17.20 6.81 38.62
CA LEU A 4 -17.43 7.82 37.59
C LEU A 4 -17.43 9.24 38.18
N LYS A 5 -17.95 9.41 39.42
CA LYS A 5 -17.91 10.69 40.13
C LYS A 5 -16.51 11.06 40.60
N HIS A 6 -15.69 10.07 40.99
CA HIS A 6 -14.30 10.32 41.38
C HIS A 6 -13.41 10.66 40.18
N LEU A 7 -13.70 10.11 39.00
CA LEU A 7 -13.04 10.49 37.76
C LEU A 7 -13.34 11.95 37.34
N THR A 8 -14.57 12.43 37.53
CA THR A 8 -14.96 13.80 37.11
C THR A 8 -14.63 14.88 38.14
N THR A 9 -14.43 14.51 39.41
CA THR A 9 -14.12 15.47 40.49
C THR A 9 -12.62 15.71 40.66
N ASN A 10 -11.79 14.72 40.29
CA ASN A 10 -10.36 14.82 40.40
C ASN A 10 -9.72 15.10 39.02
N TRP A 11 -9.25 16.33 38.82
CA TRP A 11 -8.64 16.79 37.57
C TRP A 11 -7.43 15.94 37.14
N ALA A 12 -6.64 15.44 38.10
CA ALA A 12 -5.50 14.58 37.81
C ALA A 12 -5.94 13.21 37.26
N ALA A 13 -7.02 12.64 37.80
CA ALA A 13 -7.58 11.38 37.29
C ALA A 13 -8.18 11.54 35.89
N ALA A 14 -8.82 12.68 35.61
CA ALA A 14 -9.36 13.00 34.28
C ALA A 14 -8.25 13.11 33.22
N ILE A 15 -7.12 13.77 33.54
CA ILE A 15 -5.97 13.88 32.63
C ILE A 15 -5.36 12.51 32.33
N LEU A 16 -5.20 11.66 33.35
CA LEU A 16 -4.68 10.31 33.17
C LEU A 16 -5.59 9.45 32.28
N ALA A 17 -6.90 9.52 32.51
CA ALA A 17 -7.89 8.81 31.70
C ALA A 17 -7.89 9.30 30.24
N LEU A 18 -7.82 10.61 30.02
CA LEU A 18 -7.71 11.20 28.68
C LEU A 18 -6.44 10.74 27.97
N GLY A 19 -5.30 10.75 28.66
CA GLY A 19 -4.02 10.26 28.12
C GLY A 19 -4.10 8.80 27.69
N LEU A 20 -4.70 7.94 28.50
CA LEU A 20 -4.91 6.52 28.19
C LEU A 20 -5.78 6.27 26.95
N ILE A 21 -6.75 7.16 26.66
CA ILE A 21 -7.63 7.06 25.49
C ILE A 21 -6.96 7.64 24.23
N VAL A 22 -6.21 8.72 24.37
CA VAL A 22 -5.58 9.44 23.25
C VAL A 22 -4.31 8.73 22.77
N LEU A 23 -3.53 8.12 23.67
CA LEU A 23 -2.27 7.43 23.33
C LEU A 23 -2.43 6.34 22.25
N PRO A 24 -3.40 5.41 22.34
CA PRO A 24 -3.63 4.42 21.28
C PRO A 24 -3.98 5.07 19.94
N SER A 25 -4.78 6.14 19.97
CA SER A 25 -5.22 6.85 18.76
C SER A 25 -4.07 7.56 18.06
N LEU A 26 -3.18 8.21 18.83
CA LEU A 26 -1.98 8.88 18.29
C LEU A 26 -0.95 7.86 17.76
N TYR A 27 -0.81 6.72 18.43
CA TYR A 27 0.05 5.63 17.97
C TYR A 27 -0.46 5.02 16.66
N SER A 28 -1.78 4.81 16.54
CA SER A 28 -2.39 4.33 15.31
C SER A 28 -2.29 5.36 14.19
N TRP A 29 -2.39 6.66 14.49
CA TRP A 29 -2.26 7.72 13.48
C TRP A 29 -0.90 7.67 12.76
N ILE A 30 0.20 7.58 13.53
CA ILE A 30 1.56 7.54 12.96
C ILE A 30 1.77 6.27 12.11
N ASN A 31 1.20 5.13 12.52
CA ASN A 31 1.29 3.88 11.76
C ASN A 31 0.46 3.89 10.48
N VAL A 32 -0.70 4.56 10.50
CA VAL A 32 -1.57 4.68 9.32
C VAL A 32 -0.96 5.66 8.31
N GLU A 33 -0.43 6.80 8.75
CA GLU A 33 0.22 7.77 7.85
C GLU A 33 1.42 7.14 7.10
N ALA A 34 2.23 6.33 7.79
CA ALA A 34 3.33 5.59 7.17
C ALA A 34 2.86 4.49 6.19
N SER A 35 1.62 4.01 6.34
CA SER A 35 1.02 2.96 5.49
C SER A 35 0.14 3.52 4.38
N ILE A 36 -0.19 4.82 4.41
CA ILE A 36 -0.94 5.51 3.36
C ILE A 36 -0.05 5.75 2.13
N ASP A 37 1.28 5.61 2.26
CA ASP A 37 2.17 5.86 1.15
C ASP A 37 3.45 4.99 1.03
N PRO A 38 3.35 3.64 1.05
CA PRO A 38 4.47 2.79 0.68
C PRO A 38 4.75 2.80 -0.83
N TYR A 39 3.90 3.46 -1.63
CA TYR A 39 3.93 3.43 -3.09
C TYR A 39 4.20 4.76 -3.79
N ALA A 40 4.24 5.92 -3.12
CA ALA A 40 4.54 7.23 -3.73
C ALA A 40 5.81 7.31 -4.57
N HIS A 41 6.73 6.37 -4.36
CA HIS A 41 7.99 6.31 -5.07
C HIS A 41 8.18 4.98 -5.80
N THR A 42 7.13 4.16 -5.94
CA THR A 42 7.19 2.92 -6.75
C THR A 42 6.86 3.17 -8.22
N ASP A 43 6.35 4.37 -8.56
CA ASP A 43 6.15 4.82 -9.95
C ASP A 43 7.46 4.82 -10.76
N ASP A 44 8.61 4.93 -10.10
CA ASP A 44 9.95 4.98 -10.72
C ASP A 44 10.73 3.67 -10.61
N LEU A 45 10.12 2.52 -10.26
CA LEU A 45 10.86 1.26 -10.17
C LEU A 45 11.25 0.77 -11.59
N PRO A 46 12.52 0.80 -12.01
CA PRO A 46 12.88 0.49 -13.39
C PRO A 46 12.78 -1.02 -13.62
N VAL A 47 11.73 -1.46 -14.31
CA VAL A 47 11.52 -2.87 -14.69
C VAL A 47 12.06 -3.10 -16.10
N GLY A 48 13.13 -3.87 -16.22
CA GLY A 48 13.68 -4.33 -17.50
C GLY A 48 13.01 -5.64 -17.94
N VAL A 49 12.28 -5.62 -19.06
CA VAL A 49 11.69 -6.82 -19.67
C VAL A 49 12.56 -7.28 -20.84
N VAL A 50 13.12 -8.48 -20.75
CA VAL A 50 13.87 -9.14 -21.84
C VAL A 50 13.00 -10.26 -22.42
N ASN A 51 12.74 -10.22 -23.72
CA ASN A 51 11.99 -11.26 -24.43
C ASN A 51 12.94 -12.12 -25.27
N GLU A 52 13.04 -13.41 -24.93
CA GLU A 52 13.83 -14.42 -25.65
C GLU A 52 12.93 -15.38 -26.45
N ASP A 53 11.65 -15.03 -26.65
CA ASP A 53 10.71 -15.83 -27.42
C ASP A 53 11.12 -15.88 -28.91
N ARG A 54 11.47 -17.07 -29.38
CA ARG A 54 11.80 -17.32 -30.80
C ARG A 54 10.54 -17.52 -31.67
N GLY A 55 9.36 -17.51 -31.05
CA GLY A 55 8.08 -17.80 -31.68
C GLY A 55 7.87 -19.29 -31.94
N ALA A 56 6.61 -19.69 -32.05
CA ALA A 56 6.21 -21.06 -32.38
C ALA A 56 5.21 -21.05 -33.54
N GLU A 57 5.32 -22.01 -34.45
CA GLU A 57 4.37 -22.18 -35.55
C GLU A 57 3.29 -23.17 -35.11
N LEU A 58 2.06 -22.69 -35.00
CA LEU A 58 0.90 -23.49 -34.60
C LEU A 58 -0.13 -23.44 -35.73
N ALA A 59 -0.44 -24.59 -36.32
CA ALA A 59 -1.44 -24.72 -37.39
C ALA A 59 -1.23 -23.78 -38.60
N GLY A 60 0.03 -23.57 -39.02
CA GLY A 60 0.38 -22.68 -40.14
C GLY A 60 0.34 -21.18 -39.81
N HIS A 61 0.09 -20.83 -38.54
CA HIS A 61 0.20 -19.47 -38.05
C HIS A 61 1.41 -19.34 -37.12
N ARG A 62 2.26 -18.36 -37.43
CA ARG A 62 3.43 -18.03 -36.63
C ARG A 62 2.97 -17.18 -35.44
N LEU A 63 3.17 -17.68 -34.24
CA LEU A 63 2.67 -17.10 -33.00
C LEU A 63 3.86 -16.63 -32.15
N HIS A 64 3.83 -15.35 -31.77
CA HIS A 64 4.86 -14.68 -30.98
C HIS A 64 4.24 -14.18 -29.66
N ALA A 65 4.01 -15.11 -28.74
CA ALA A 65 3.34 -14.82 -27.47
C ALA A 65 4.15 -13.83 -26.60
N GLY A 66 5.48 -13.90 -26.65
CA GLY A 66 6.34 -12.97 -25.93
C GLY A 66 6.14 -11.52 -26.36
N ASP A 67 5.94 -11.27 -27.66
CA ASP A 67 5.74 -9.93 -28.19
C ASP A 67 4.39 -9.34 -27.78
N GLU A 68 3.35 -10.17 -27.71
CA GLU A 68 2.03 -9.75 -27.22
C GLU A 68 2.07 -9.39 -25.73
N ILE A 69 2.81 -10.16 -24.92
CA ILE A 69 2.99 -9.89 -23.50
C ILE A 69 3.81 -8.61 -23.28
N VAL A 70 4.91 -8.41 -24.02
CA VAL A 70 5.70 -7.16 -23.96
C VAL A 70 4.86 -5.96 -24.36
N LYS A 71 4.02 -6.09 -25.39
CA LYS A 71 3.11 -5.04 -25.84
C LYS A 71 2.03 -4.72 -24.80
N ALA A 72 1.47 -5.74 -24.16
CA ALA A 72 0.51 -5.57 -23.08
C ALA A 72 1.13 -4.89 -21.85
N LEU A 73 2.36 -5.26 -21.48
CA LEU A 73 3.10 -4.65 -20.38
C LEU A 73 3.44 -3.18 -20.66
N LYS A 74 3.85 -2.83 -21.88
CA LYS A 74 4.11 -1.42 -22.29
C LYS A 74 2.86 -0.54 -22.29
N ASN A 75 1.69 -1.13 -22.59
CA ASN A 75 0.43 -0.38 -22.64
C ASN A 75 -0.26 -0.26 -21.28
N ASN A 76 0.22 -0.96 -20.25
CA ASN A 76 -0.41 -0.96 -18.93
C ASN A 76 0.27 0.08 -18.03
N HIS A 77 -0.37 1.24 -17.89
CA HIS A 77 0.08 2.40 -17.07
C HIS A 77 0.15 2.11 -15.56
N GLN A 78 -0.12 0.88 -15.11
CA GLN A 78 0.04 0.47 -13.73
C GLN A 78 1.50 0.09 -13.38
N PHE A 79 2.35 -0.12 -14.41
CA PHE A 79 3.79 -0.38 -14.27
C PHE A 79 4.63 0.25 -15.41
N ALA A 80 4.02 1.09 -16.25
CA ALA A 80 4.68 1.72 -17.40
C ALA A 80 4.75 3.24 -17.16
N CYS A 81 5.98 3.77 -17.19
CA CYS A 81 6.31 5.19 -17.25
C CYS A 81 5.47 5.98 -18.26
#